data_AF-A0A945HZ25-F1
#
_entry.id   AF-A0A945HZ25-F1
#
_cell.length_a   1.000
_cell.length_b   1.000
_cell.length_c   1.000
_cell.angle_alpha   90.00
_cell.angle_beta   90.00
_cell.angle_gamma   90.00
#
_symmetry.space_group_name_H-M   'P 1'
#
loop_
_entity.id
_entity.type
_entity.pdbx_description
1 polymer ?
#
loop_
_entity_poly.entity_id
_entity_poly.type
_entity_poly.pdbx_seq_one_letter_code
_entity_poly.pdbx_strand_id
1 'polypeptide(L)'
;MLRVELNGSKKTIEAYSADILRYLNYLNKVENLDTLKKIKQNHIRNYVKNLRSVFLAPASIARMMASVRSYHQFLSKEKILSDNPSLSIDTPKLKKKLPSVLTIEDINIVMDVIPRDNALNFRDYTIIEMLYSCGLRVSELCDLSVIQPFLEPTIDDMDEILYNDKNRKTNVIEAGLAKSYHEDHSIKLAYNAELKKRPGLVKILGKGSKERVVPIGAQSRNIWYEFKNHYREQLLNDNSSEQLFTSRNGRPLTRAMVNKIVNKWSIQSGLIKKISPHTFRHSFATHLIEGGADIRFVQHMLGHADITTTQIYTHLDKTTLRNEYNHYHPRSKKNKKEYA
;
A
#
# COMPACT_ATOMS: atom_id res chain seq x y z
N MET A 1 0.88 -10.83 26.18
CA MET A 1 2.03 -10.02 25.73
C MET A 1 1.85 -9.40 24.33
N LEU A 2 1.84 -10.14 23.20
CA LEU A 2 1.76 -9.54 21.85
C LEU A 2 0.57 -8.61 21.58
N ARG A 3 -0.57 -8.86 22.22
CA ARG A 3 -1.78 -8.03 22.12
C ARG A 3 -1.76 -6.79 23.04
N VAL A 4 -1.02 -6.84 24.15
CA VAL A 4 -1.06 -5.82 25.23
C VAL A 4 0.21 -4.96 25.25
N GLU A 5 1.38 -5.51 24.90
CA GLU A 5 2.67 -4.79 24.94
C GLU A 5 3.23 -4.41 23.55
N LEU A 6 2.82 -5.10 22.46
CA LEU A 6 3.45 -4.94 21.13
C LEU A 6 2.48 -4.46 20.02
N ASN A 7 1.23 -4.13 20.35
CA ASN A 7 0.21 -3.73 19.37
C ASN A 7 0.19 -4.64 18.12
N GLY A 8 0.30 -5.96 18.33
CA GLY A 8 0.31 -6.95 17.26
C GLY A 8 -1.03 -6.99 16.52
N SER A 9 -1.01 -7.05 15.19
CA SER A 9 -2.26 -7.28 14.44
C SER A 9 -2.79 -8.68 14.72
N LYS A 10 -4.09 -8.94 14.58
CA LYS A 10 -4.69 -10.28 14.76
C LYS A 10 -3.92 -11.38 13.98
N LYS A 11 -3.53 -11.09 12.73
CA LYS A 11 -2.70 -11.98 11.89
C LYS A 11 -1.29 -12.21 12.42
N THR A 12 -0.69 -11.19 13.04
CA THR A 12 0.62 -11.32 13.68
C THR A 12 0.54 -12.26 14.88
N ILE A 13 -0.54 -12.16 15.66
CA ILE A 13 -0.79 -13.04 16.81
C ILE A 13 -1.02 -14.47 16.31
N GLU A 14 -1.90 -14.68 15.32
CA GLU A 14 -2.15 -16.00 14.74
C GLU A 14 -0.88 -16.67 14.21
N ALA A 15 -0.04 -15.91 13.49
CA ALA A 15 1.25 -16.41 13.01
C ALA A 15 2.15 -16.83 14.17
N TYR A 16 2.41 -15.93 15.13
CA TYR A 16 3.28 -16.23 16.28
C TYR A 16 2.77 -17.43 17.09
N SER A 17 1.45 -17.54 17.30
CA SER A 17 0.86 -18.68 17.98
C SER A 17 1.09 -19.99 17.24
N ALA A 18 0.86 -20.02 15.92
CA ALA A 18 1.11 -21.21 15.10
C ALA A 18 2.58 -21.65 15.15
N ASP A 19 3.50 -20.69 15.19
CA ASP A 19 4.94 -20.95 15.24
C ASP A 19 5.40 -21.50 16.58
N ILE A 20 4.87 -20.93 17.67
CA ILE A 20 5.15 -21.41 19.03
C ILE A 20 4.58 -22.82 19.19
N LEU A 21 3.36 -23.09 18.71
CA LEU A 21 2.79 -24.43 18.72
C LEU A 21 3.65 -25.43 17.94
N ARG A 22 4.13 -25.06 16.75
CA ARG A 22 5.03 -25.91 15.96
C ARG A 22 6.33 -26.21 16.72
N TYR A 23 6.91 -25.20 17.36
CA TYR A 23 8.12 -25.35 18.16
C TYR A 23 7.90 -26.25 19.38
N LEU A 24 6.83 -26.04 20.14
CA LEU A 24 6.49 -26.86 21.31
C LEU A 24 6.20 -28.31 20.90
N ASN A 25 5.50 -28.52 19.78
CA ASN A 25 5.28 -29.86 19.22
C ASN A 25 6.59 -30.55 18.84
N TYR A 26 7.56 -29.82 18.28
CA TYR A 26 8.89 -30.37 17.98
C TYR A 26 9.62 -30.77 19.27
N LEU A 27 9.65 -29.89 20.29
CA LEU A 27 10.31 -30.18 21.55
C LEU A 27 9.72 -31.42 22.24
N ASN A 28 8.40 -31.54 22.22
CA ASN A 28 7.71 -32.68 22.82
C ASN A 28 7.95 -33.97 22.03
N LYS A 29 7.74 -33.95 20.70
CA LYS A 29 7.77 -35.18 19.88
C LYS A 29 9.16 -35.64 19.47
N VAL A 30 10.12 -34.73 19.31
CA VAL A 30 11.45 -35.04 18.76
C VAL A 30 12.52 -34.98 19.84
N GLU A 31 12.52 -33.94 20.68
CA GLU A 31 13.49 -33.82 21.78
C GLU A 31 13.01 -34.48 23.08
N ASN A 32 11.80 -35.03 23.10
CA ASN A 32 11.16 -35.70 24.23
C ASN A 32 11.15 -34.85 25.52
N LEU A 33 10.85 -33.55 25.37
CA LEU A 33 10.77 -32.62 26.49
C LEU A 33 9.32 -32.43 26.94
N ASP A 34 9.06 -32.82 28.18
CA ASP A 34 7.78 -32.66 28.88
C ASP A 34 7.62 -31.29 29.57
N THR A 35 8.73 -30.60 29.82
CA THR A 35 8.77 -29.40 30.68
C THR A 35 9.57 -28.27 30.05
N LEU A 36 9.02 -27.04 30.11
CA LEU A 36 9.68 -25.83 29.59
C LEU A 36 11.05 -25.55 30.25
N LYS A 37 11.20 -25.87 31.55
CA LYS A 37 12.44 -25.67 32.31
C LYS A 37 13.63 -26.50 31.80
N LYS A 38 13.39 -27.60 31.08
CA LYS A 38 14.44 -28.46 30.52
C LYS A 38 14.97 -27.94 29.18
N ILE A 39 14.39 -26.89 28.62
CA ILE A 39 14.79 -26.36 27.32
C ILE A 39 16.17 -25.70 27.43
N LYS A 40 17.16 -26.28 26.73
CA LYS A 40 18.51 -25.76 26.59
C LYS A 40 18.73 -25.22 25.18
N GLN A 41 19.78 -24.43 25.03
CA GLN A 41 20.18 -23.85 23.75
C GLN A 41 20.38 -24.91 22.64
N ASN A 42 20.87 -26.11 23.00
CA ASN A 42 21.07 -27.20 22.04
C ASN A 42 19.76 -27.66 21.36
N HIS A 43 18.66 -27.76 22.11
CA HIS A 43 17.36 -28.17 21.57
C HIS A 43 16.85 -27.17 20.53
N ILE A 44 17.10 -25.89 20.75
CA ILE A 44 16.70 -24.85 19.79
C ILE A 44 17.62 -24.86 18.56
N ARG A 45 18.92 -25.16 18.70
CA ARG A 45 19.81 -25.38 17.54
C ARG A 45 19.36 -26.60 16.73
N ASN A 46 18.98 -27.69 17.38
CA ASN A 46 18.44 -28.89 16.72
C ASN A 46 17.13 -28.56 16.00
N TYR A 47 16.24 -27.77 16.61
CA TYR A 47 15.06 -27.27 15.94
C TYR A 47 15.41 -26.51 14.66
N VAL A 48 16.35 -25.57 14.70
CA VAL A 48 16.79 -24.84 13.49
C VAL A 48 17.35 -25.81 12.42
N LYS A 49 18.11 -26.84 12.81
CA LYS A 49 18.59 -27.88 11.89
C LYS A 49 17.43 -28.67 11.27
N ASN A 50 16.45 -29.08 12.06
CA ASN A 50 15.24 -29.76 11.60
C ASN A 50 14.46 -28.89 10.61
N LEU A 51 14.33 -27.58 10.87
CA LEU A 51 13.65 -26.67 9.95
C LEU A 51 14.37 -26.58 8.59
N ARG A 52 15.71 -26.65 8.59
CA ARG A 52 16.49 -26.72 7.35
C ARG A 52 16.30 -28.05 6.63
N SER A 53 16.24 -29.17 7.34
CA SER A 53 16.08 -30.50 6.74
C SER A 53 14.70 -30.70 6.10
N VAL A 54 13.67 -29.99 6.56
CA VAL A 54 12.35 -29.96 5.91
C VAL A 54 12.23 -28.91 4.80
N PHE A 55 13.37 -28.43 4.28
CA PHE A 55 13.46 -27.51 3.14
C PHE A 55 12.67 -26.19 3.29
N LEU A 56 12.49 -25.69 4.51
CA LEU A 56 11.91 -24.36 4.71
C LEU A 56 12.81 -23.26 4.16
N ALA A 57 12.18 -22.26 3.54
CA ALA A 57 12.89 -21.06 3.10
C ALA A 57 13.60 -20.36 4.29
N PRO A 58 14.84 -19.86 4.11
CA PRO A 58 15.60 -19.19 5.17
C PRO A 58 14.85 -18.04 5.85
N ALA A 59 14.03 -17.30 5.08
CA ALA A 59 13.19 -16.22 5.62
C ALA A 59 12.11 -16.73 6.58
N SER A 60 11.49 -17.87 6.27
CA SER A 60 10.51 -18.52 7.14
C SER A 60 11.15 -18.99 8.45
N ILE A 61 12.37 -19.55 8.37
CA ILE A 61 13.14 -19.97 9.54
C ILE A 61 13.47 -18.76 10.43
N ALA A 62 13.97 -17.66 9.85
CA ALA A 62 14.31 -16.46 10.59
C ALA A 62 13.09 -15.84 11.30
N ARG A 63 11.94 -15.80 10.61
CA ARG A 63 10.69 -15.32 11.21
C ARG A 63 10.22 -16.24 12.34
N MET A 64 10.37 -17.55 12.20
CA MET A 64 10.02 -18.51 13.26
C MET A 64 10.90 -18.37 14.49
N MET A 65 12.18 -18.15 14.26
CA MET A 65 13.12 -17.87 15.34
C MET A 65 12.84 -16.52 16.02
N ALA A 66 12.27 -15.53 15.33
CA ALA A 66 11.79 -14.31 15.98
C ALA A 66 10.63 -14.59 16.97
N SER A 67 9.69 -15.47 16.60
CA SER A 67 8.61 -15.90 17.50
C SER A 67 9.13 -16.71 18.69
N VAL A 68 10.06 -17.64 18.45
CA VAL A 68 10.70 -18.44 19.51
C VAL A 68 11.50 -17.56 20.47
N ARG A 69 12.26 -16.57 19.97
CA ARG A 69 12.98 -15.61 20.81
C ARG A 69 12.04 -14.77 21.66
N SER A 70 10.98 -14.23 21.05
CA SER A 70 9.95 -13.46 21.79
C SER A 70 9.27 -14.30 22.88
N TYR A 71 9.03 -15.58 22.61
CA TYR A 71 8.46 -16.51 23.59
C TYR A 71 9.41 -16.78 24.77
N HIS A 72 10.68 -17.08 24.53
CA HIS A 72 11.65 -17.30 25.62
C HIS A 72 11.97 -16.03 26.40
N GLN A 73 11.98 -14.88 25.74
CA GLN A 73 12.12 -13.58 26.41
C GLN A 73 10.94 -13.32 27.36
N PHE A 74 9.72 -13.69 26.95
CA PHE A 74 8.55 -13.65 27.83
C PHE A 74 8.69 -14.60 29.02
N LEU A 75 9.04 -15.87 28.80
CA LEU A 75 9.19 -16.85 29.89
C LEU A 75 10.24 -16.43 30.92
N SER A 76 11.33 -15.81 30.47
CA SER A 76 12.37 -15.26 31.36
C SER A 76 11.88 -14.01 32.10
N LYS A 77 11.16 -13.10 31.43
CA LYS A 77 10.57 -11.90 32.07
C LYS A 77 9.56 -12.27 33.17
N GLU A 78 8.72 -13.27 32.93
CA GLU A 78 7.76 -13.80 33.91
C GLU A 78 8.40 -14.71 34.97
N LYS A 79 9.73 -14.84 34.98
CA LYS A 79 10.51 -15.69 35.90
C LYS A 79 10.09 -17.18 35.89
N ILE A 80 9.48 -17.64 34.79
CA ILE A 80 9.16 -19.05 34.55
C ILE A 80 10.44 -19.84 34.25
N LEU A 81 11.38 -19.21 33.55
CA LEU A 81 12.73 -19.72 33.28
C LEU A 81 13.77 -18.84 33.99
N SER A 82 14.82 -19.47 34.55
CA SER A 82 15.97 -18.77 35.13
C SER A 82 16.81 -18.06 34.07
N ASP A 83 16.93 -18.67 32.89
CA ASP A 83 17.78 -18.21 31.79
C ASP A 83 17.01 -18.23 30.47
N ASN A 84 17.45 -17.39 29.52
CA ASN A 84 16.89 -17.36 28.18
C ASN A 84 17.77 -18.17 27.21
N PRO A 85 17.37 -19.41 26.84
CA PRO A 85 18.18 -20.28 25.97
C PRO A 85 18.26 -19.81 24.50
N SER A 86 17.52 -18.75 24.14
CA SER A 86 17.41 -18.27 22.75
C SER A 86 18.37 -17.15 22.36
N LEU A 87 19.12 -16.59 23.33
CA LEU A 87 19.94 -15.38 23.15
C LEU A 87 21.04 -15.52 22.08
N SER A 88 21.74 -16.66 22.06
CA SER A 88 22.92 -16.86 21.19
C SER A 88 22.65 -17.88 20.07
N ILE A 89 21.50 -17.77 19.42
CA ILE A 89 21.12 -18.68 18.32
C ILE A 89 21.22 -17.96 16.98
N ASP A 90 22.20 -18.40 16.19
CA ASP A 90 22.39 -17.91 14.84
C ASP A 90 21.27 -18.40 13.92
N THR A 91 20.52 -17.44 13.38
CA THR A 91 19.61 -17.67 12.27
C THR A 91 20.34 -17.50 10.94
N PRO A 92 19.95 -18.21 9.87
CA PRO A 92 20.50 -17.97 8.54
C PRO A 92 20.48 -16.47 8.21
N LYS A 93 21.63 -15.88 7.88
CA LYS A 93 21.69 -14.50 7.38
C LYS A 93 20.89 -14.46 6.08
N LEU A 94 19.78 -13.72 6.07
CA LEU A 94 19.06 -13.49 4.83
C LEU A 94 19.97 -12.67 3.91
N LYS A 95 20.30 -13.20 2.73
CA LYS A 95 20.78 -12.34 1.65
C LYS A 95 19.69 -11.30 1.39
N LYS A 96 19.97 -10.02 1.63
CA LYS A 96 19.08 -8.93 1.26
C LYS A 96 18.97 -8.95 -0.26
N LYS A 97 17.89 -9.52 -0.80
CA LYS A 97 17.58 -9.36 -2.22
C LYS A 97 17.20 -7.90 -2.43
N LEU A 98 17.82 -7.25 -3.40
CA LEU A 98 17.38 -5.91 -3.81
C LEU A 98 15.90 -5.98 -4.20
N PRO A 99 15.07 -5.02 -3.77
CA PRO A 99 13.68 -4.96 -4.18
C PRO A 99 13.61 -4.92 -5.71
N SER A 100 12.71 -5.71 -6.30
CA SER A 100 12.41 -5.60 -7.72
C SER A 100 11.64 -4.30 -7.95
N VAL A 101 12.23 -3.36 -8.68
CA VAL A 101 11.60 -2.12 -9.14
C VAL A 101 11.20 -2.29 -10.61
N LEU A 102 9.98 -1.88 -10.94
CA LEU A 102 9.47 -1.79 -12.31
C LEU A 102 9.79 -0.42 -12.85
N THR A 103 10.27 -0.36 -14.09
CA THR A 103 10.37 0.89 -14.84
C THR A 103 8.98 1.40 -15.19
N ILE A 104 8.88 2.66 -15.62
CA ILE A 104 7.63 3.23 -16.13
C ILE A 104 7.09 2.40 -17.31
N GLU A 105 7.99 1.89 -18.17
CA GLU A 105 7.62 1.05 -19.30
C GLU A 105 7.05 -0.30 -18.86
N ASP A 106 7.71 -0.97 -17.92
CA ASP A 106 7.19 -2.23 -17.35
C ASP A 106 5.77 -2.04 -16.78
N ILE A 107 5.50 -0.90 -16.14
CA ILE A 107 4.18 -0.59 -15.58
C ILE A 107 3.15 -0.37 -16.69
N ASN A 108 3.50 0.35 -17.76
CA ASN A 108 2.61 0.54 -18.90
C ASN A 108 2.30 -0.80 -19.56
N ILE A 109 3.31 -1.65 -19.81
CA ILE A 109 3.13 -3.00 -20.37
C ILE A 109 2.11 -3.80 -19.53
N VAL A 110 2.26 -3.84 -18.20
CA VAL A 110 1.30 -4.57 -17.35
C VAL A 110 -0.10 -3.96 -17.41
N MET A 111 -0.21 -2.65 -17.52
CA MET A 111 -1.51 -1.94 -17.57
C MET A 111 -2.22 -2.08 -18.91
N ASP A 112 -1.46 -2.14 -20.00
CA ASP A 112 -1.98 -2.15 -21.37
C ASP A 112 -2.46 -3.56 -21.78
N VAL A 113 -1.93 -4.62 -21.17
CA VAL A 113 -2.47 -5.97 -21.39
C VAL A 113 -3.84 -6.21 -20.74
N ILE A 114 -4.32 -5.31 -19.88
CA ILE A 114 -5.59 -5.45 -19.17
C ILE A 114 -6.70 -4.86 -20.05
N PRO A 115 -7.62 -5.69 -20.58
CA PRO A 115 -8.76 -5.19 -21.34
C PRO A 115 -9.64 -4.29 -20.47
N ARG A 116 -10.37 -3.37 -21.09
CA ARG A 116 -11.28 -2.43 -20.40
C ARG A 116 -12.73 -2.66 -20.84
N ASP A 117 -13.00 -3.89 -21.26
CA ASP A 117 -14.22 -4.35 -21.93
C ASP A 117 -15.34 -4.75 -20.96
N ASN A 118 -15.03 -5.02 -19.70
CA ASN A 118 -16.01 -5.38 -18.67
C ASN A 118 -15.61 -4.89 -17.27
N ALA A 119 -16.57 -4.93 -16.35
CA ALA A 119 -16.39 -4.44 -14.99
C ALA A 119 -15.28 -5.16 -14.20
N LEU A 120 -15.07 -6.47 -14.40
CA LEU A 120 -14.02 -7.20 -13.71
C LEU A 120 -12.63 -6.79 -14.21
N ASN A 121 -12.45 -6.65 -15.52
CA ASN A 121 -11.16 -6.24 -16.07
C ASN A 121 -10.88 -4.74 -15.77
N PHE A 122 -11.89 -3.87 -15.84
CA PHE A 122 -11.73 -2.46 -15.44
C PHE A 122 -11.42 -2.32 -13.94
N ARG A 123 -12.02 -3.16 -13.09
CA ARG A 123 -11.65 -3.27 -11.67
C ARG A 123 -10.17 -3.64 -11.52
N ASP A 124 -9.71 -4.66 -12.22
CA ASP A 124 -8.33 -5.12 -12.14
C ASP A 124 -7.33 -4.05 -12.62
N TYR A 125 -7.67 -3.34 -13.70
CA TYR A 125 -6.93 -2.18 -14.19
C TYR A 125 -6.84 -1.08 -13.13
N THR A 126 -7.97 -0.75 -12.51
CA THR A 126 -8.05 0.26 -11.43
C THR A 126 -7.24 -0.19 -10.20
N ILE A 127 -7.25 -1.48 -9.85
CA ILE A 127 -6.45 -2.02 -8.74
C ILE A 127 -4.96 -1.79 -8.97
N ILE A 128 -4.46 -2.12 -10.16
CA ILE A 128 -3.04 -1.97 -10.48
C ILE A 128 -2.66 -0.48 -10.54
N GLU A 129 -3.52 0.36 -11.15
CA GLU A 129 -3.30 1.81 -11.14
C GLU A 129 -3.23 2.36 -9.72
N MET A 130 -4.12 1.95 -8.81
CA MET A 130 -4.12 2.43 -7.42
C MET A 130 -2.93 1.91 -6.60
N LEU A 131 -2.47 0.68 -6.85
CA LEU A 131 -1.26 0.14 -6.23
C LEU A 131 -0.01 0.93 -6.63
N TYR A 132 0.06 1.38 -7.88
CA TYR A 132 1.17 2.18 -8.37
C TYR A 132 1.02 3.66 -8.04
N SER A 133 -0.04 4.33 -8.49
CA SER A 133 -0.21 5.79 -8.41
C SER A 133 -0.25 6.34 -6.98
N CYS A 134 -0.72 5.55 -6.02
CA CYS A 134 -0.84 5.92 -4.61
C CYS A 134 0.09 5.09 -3.69
N GLY A 135 0.83 4.12 -4.25
CA GLY A 135 1.71 3.25 -3.48
C GLY A 135 1.02 2.43 -2.39
N LEU A 136 -0.24 2.02 -2.58
CA LEU A 136 -1.03 1.36 -1.52
C LEU A 136 -0.45 0.00 -1.10
N ARG A 137 -0.57 -0.37 0.20
CA ARG A 137 -0.41 -1.78 0.60
C ARG A 137 -1.64 -2.57 0.18
N VAL A 138 -1.48 -3.87 -0.03
CA VAL A 138 -2.61 -4.77 -0.36
C VAL A 138 -3.76 -4.67 0.65
N SER A 139 -3.44 -4.59 1.95
CA SER A 139 -4.49 -4.41 2.97
C SER A 139 -5.21 -3.08 2.83
N GLU A 140 -4.47 -2.00 2.59
CA GLU A 140 -5.01 -0.65 2.44
C GLU A 140 -5.91 -0.56 1.20
N LEU A 141 -5.53 -1.24 0.10
CA LEU A 141 -6.34 -1.36 -1.11
C LEU A 141 -7.65 -2.14 -0.84
N CYS A 142 -7.57 -3.27 -0.11
CA CYS A 142 -8.76 -4.07 0.24
C CYS A 142 -9.73 -3.28 1.13
N ASP A 143 -9.21 -2.47 2.04
CA ASP A 143 -9.98 -1.71 3.03
C ASP A 143 -10.37 -0.31 2.53
N LEU A 144 -10.05 0.01 1.28
CA LEU A 144 -10.24 1.34 0.70
C LEU A 144 -11.74 1.65 0.52
N SER A 145 -12.22 2.72 1.14
CA SER A 145 -13.63 3.10 1.07
C SER A 145 -13.98 3.82 -0.24
N VAL A 146 -15.21 3.62 -0.71
CA VAL A 146 -15.85 4.40 -1.79
C VAL A 146 -15.97 5.88 -1.40
N ILE A 147 -16.16 6.17 -0.11
CA ILE A 147 -16.29 7.53 0.42
C ILE A 147 -14.89 8.07 0.66
N GLN A 148 -14.49 9.05 -0.16
CA GLN A 148 -13.18 9.69 -0.08
C GLN A 148 -13.37 11.22 0.00
N PRO A 149 -13.38 11.80 1.22
CA PRO A 149 -13.74 13.21 1.40
C PRO A 149 -12.73 14.20 0.81
N PHE A 150 -11.53 13.73 0.46
CA PHE A 150 -10.46 14.57 -0.07
C PHE A 150 -10.07 14.20 -1.51
N LEU A 151 -10.84 13.32 -2.15
CA LEU A 151 -10.55 12.85 -3.51
C LEU A 151 -10.65 14.00 -4.52
N GLU A 152 -11.62 14.88 -4.35
CA GLU A 152 -11.65 16.15 -5.09
C GLU A 152 -10.56 17.10 -4.57
N PRO A 153 -9.75 17.71 -5.46
CA PRO A 153 -8.82 18.76 -5.11
C PRO A 153 -9.55 20.03 -4.71
N THR A 154 -8.80 20.92 -4.08
CA THR A 154 -9.21 22.30 -3.84
C THR A 154 -8.24 23.22 -4.57
N ILE A 155 -8.75 24.38 -4.97
CA ILE A 155 -7.96 25.49 -5.48
C ILE A 155 -7.94 26.56 -4.40
N ASP A 156 -6.77 27.14 -4.12
CA ASP A 156 -6.69 28.28 -3.21
C ASP A 156 -7.47 29.43 -3.84
N ASP A 157 -8.31 30.14 -3.08
CA ASP A 157 -9.17 31.18 -3.64
C ASP A 157 -8.34 32.32 -4.29
N MET A 158 -7.07 32.49 -3.86
CA MET A 158 -6.11 33.44 -4.42
C MET A 158 -5.38 32.96 -5.68
N ASP A 159 -5.50 31.67 -6.05
CA ASP A 159 -4.87 31.15 -7.27
C ASP A 159 -5.51 31.77 -8.52
N GLU A 160 -4.70 31.99 -9.55
CA GLU A 160 -5.14 32.52 -10.83
C GLU A 160 -5.66 31.42 -11.77
N ILE A 161 -6.84 31.64 -12.36
CA ILE A 161 -7.46 30.76 -13.36
C ILE A 161 -7.49 31.47 -14.71
N LEU A 162 -6.93 30.82 -15.72
CA LEU A 162 -6.99 31.27 -17.11
C LEU A 162 -8.31 30.82 -17.75
N TYR A 163 -9.01 31.75 -18.41
CA TYR A 163 -10.20 31.45 -19.20
C TYR A 163 -10.22 32.25 -20.50
N ASN A 164 -10.90 31.72 -21.52
CA ASN A 164 -11.14 32.45 -22.76
C ASN A 164 -12.51 33.12 -22.72
N ASP A 165 -12.56 34.40 -23.06
CA ASP A 165 -13.82 35.12 -23.22
C ASP A 165 -14.52 34.78 -24.56
N LYS A 166 -15.68 35.40 -24.81
CA LYS A 166 -16.47 35.19 -26.03
C LYS A 166 -15.71 35.58 -27.31
N ASN A 167 -14.68 36.42 -27.20
CA ASN A 167 -13.83 36.87 -28.31
C ASN A 167 -12.55 36.03 -28.44
N ARG A 168 -12.46 34.89 -27.74
CA ARG A 168 -11.27 34.01 -27.65
C ARG A 168 -10.02 34.71 -27.08
N LYS A 169 -10.19 35.82 -26.36
CA LYS A 169 -9.09 36.45 -25.63
C LYS A 169 -8.92 35.75 -24.29
N THR A 170 -7.67 35.38 -23.98
CA THR A 170 -7.33 34.78 -22.69
C THR A 170 -7.26 35.85 -21.61
N ASN A 171 -7.98 35.62 -20.51
CA ASN A 171 -8.03 36.49 -19.34
C ASN A 171 -7.75 35.66 -18.08
N VAL A 172 -7.41 36.35 -16.99
CA VAL A 172 -7.14 35.76 -15.68
C VAL A 172 -8.24 36.18 -14.71
N ILE A 173 -8.61 35.28 -13.79
CA ILE A 173 -9.50 35.57 -12.69
C ILE A 173 -9.09 34.76 -11.46
N GLU A 174 -9.24 35.33 -10.26
CA GLU A 174 -9.03 34.62 -9.00
C GLU A 174 -10.01 33.43 -8.89
N ALA A 175 -9.51 32.30 -8.40
CA ALA A 175 -10.26 31.05 -8.32
C ALA A 175 -11.50 31.17 -7.42
N GLY A 176 -11.44 31.97 -6.35
CA GLY A 176 -12.57 32.21 -5.46
C GLY A 176 -13.75 32.86 -6.20
N LEU A 177 -13.46 33.85 -7.04
CA LEU A 177 -14.45 34.49 -7.91
C LEU A 177 -14.92 33.51 -8.99
N ALA A 178 -14.00 32.81 -9.65
CA ALA A 178 -14.33 31.87 -10.72
C ALA A 178 -15.30 30.76 -10.27
N LYS A 179 -15.13 30.29 -9.02
CA LYS A 179 -15.98 29.28 -8.40
C LYS A 179 -17.44 29.71 -8.24
N SER A 180 -17.71 31.00 -8.08
CA SER A 180 -19.04 31.57 -7.84
C SER A 180 -19.91 31.74 -9.09
N TYR A 181 -19.32 31.62 -10.29
CA TYR A 181 -20.05 31.70 -11.55
C TYR A 181 -20.95 30.48 -11.78
N HIS A 182 -22.00 30.67 -12.58
CA HIS A 182 -22.93 29.60 -13.00
C HIS A 182 -22.22 28.49 -13.81
N GLU A 183 -22.66 27.24 -13.71
CA GLU A 183 -22.01 26.04 -14.31
C GLU A 183 -21.75 26.16 -15.82
N ASP A 184 -22.64 26.82 -16.56
CA ASP A 184 -22.52 26.99 -18.01
C ASP A 184 -21.61 28.17 -18.43
N HIS A 185 -21.14 28.97 -17.48
CA HIS A 185 -20.32 30.14 -17.77
C HIS A 185 -18.87 29.73 -18.10
N SER A 186 -18.24 30.38 -19.09
CA SER A 186 -16.87 30.04 -19.54
C SER A 186 -15.84 30.06 -18.41
N ILE A 187 -15.96 31.01 -17.48
CA ILE A 187 -15.14 31.10 -16.26
C ILE A 187 -15.31 29.85 -15.37
N LYS A 188 -16.55 29.43 -15.10
CA LYS A 188 -16.83 28.27 -14.26
C LYS A 188 -16.36 26.98 -14.92
N LEU A 189 -16.54 26.86 -16.23
CA LEU A 189 -15.99 25.76 -17.03
C LEU A 189 -14.46 25.70 -16.95
N ALA A 190 -13.78 26.85 -17.02
CA ALA A 190 -12.33 26.93 -16.87
C ALA A 190 -11.87 26.53 -15.46
N TYR A 191 -12.56 27.01 -14.41
CA TYR A 191 -12.32 26.59 -13.02
C TYR A 191 -12.49 25.07 -12.84
N ASN A 192 -13.58 24.50 -13.35
CA ASN A 192 -13.85 23.06 -13.30
C ASN A 192 -12.81 22.25 -14.11
N ALA A 193 -12.34 22.78 -15.24
CA ALA A 193 -11.28 22.17 -16.04
C ALA A 193 -9.94 22.18 -15.30
N GLU A 194 -9.62 23.26 -14.59
CA GLU A 194 -8.41 23.35 -13.77
C GLU A 194 -8.49 22.39 -12.57
N LEU A 195 -9.64 22.33 -11.88
CA LEU A 195 -9.90 21.36 -10.82
C LEU A 195 -9.66 19.92 -11.28
N LYS A 196 -10.11 19.56 -12.50
CA LYS A 196 -9.90 18.22 -13.07
C LYS A 196 -8.42 17.86 -13.26
N LYS A 197 -7.54 18.85 -13.48
CA LYS A 197 -6.10 18.64 -13.66
C LYS A 197 -5.35 18.51 -12.34
N ARG A 198 -5.91 19.01 -11.24
CA ARG A 198 -5.27 18.96 -9.92
C ARG A 198 -5.35 17.56 -9.28
N PRO A 199 -4.33 17.18 -8.49
CA PRO A 199 -4.27 15.91 -7.79
C PRO A 199 -5.21 15.92 -6.59
N GLY A 200 -5.94 14.82 -6.42
CA GLY A 200 -6.74 14.57 -5.24
C GLY A 200 -5.91 14.07 -4.06
N LEU A 201 -6.59 13.74 -2.97
CA LEU A 201 -6.04 12.99 -1.85
C LEU A 201 -6.94 11.79 -1.52
N VAL A 202 -6.32 10.65 -1.28
CA VAL A 202 -7.00 9.43 -0.83
C VAL A 202 -6.73 9.23 0.64
N LYS A 203 -7.80 9.11 1.44
CA LYS A 203 -7.73 8.77 2.86
C LYS A 203 -7.52 7.27 3.02
N ILE A 204 -6.50 6.89 3.77
CA ILE A 204 -6.11 5.51 4.06
C ILE A 204 -6.22 5.23 5.55
N LEU A 205 -6.81 4.09 5.90
CA LEU A 205 -6.80 3.54 7.24
C LEU A 205 -5.62 2.57 7.40
N GLY A 206 -4.72 2.89 8.32
CA GLY A 206 -3.52 2.11 8.65
C GLY A 206 -3.72 1.19 9.86
N LYS A 207 -2.64 0.48 10.22
CA LYS A 207 -2.62 -0.40 11.41
C LYS A 207 -2.88 0.41 12.68
N GLY A 208 -3.85 -0.04 13.49
CA GLY A 208 -4.22 0.63 14.75
C GLY A 208 -5.11 1.86 14.53
N SER A 209 -5.90 1.88 13.45
CA SER A 209 -6.82 2.98 13.09
C SER A 209 -6.13 4.33 12.86
N LYS A 210 -4.82 4.33 12.61
CA LYS A 210 -4.09 5.53 12.21
C LYS A 210 -4.47 5.91 10.80
N GLU A 211 -4.94 7.13 10.62
CA GLU A 211 -5.30 7.65 9.31
C GLU A 211 -4.09 8.33 8.67
N ARG A 212 -3.96 8.21 7.35
CA ARG A 212 -3.07 9.06 6.55
C ARG A 212 -3.73 9.41 5.23
N VAL A 213 -3.28 10.48 4.61
CA VAL A 213 -3.68 10.83 3.24
C VAL A 213 -2.53 10.57 2.29
N VAL A 214 -2.83 10.14 1.06
CA VAL A 214 -1.85 10.05 -0.02
C VAL A 214 -2.37 10.79 -1.25
N PRO A 215 -1.50 11.50 -1.98
CA PRO A 215 -1.87 12.13 -3.23
C PRO A 215 -2.22 11.11 -4.31
N ILE A 216 -3.20 11.47 -5.15
CA ILE A 216 -3.61 10.74 -6.34
C ILE A 216 -3.62 11.69 -7.53
N GLY A 217 -2.94 11.34 -8.61
CA GLY A 217 -2.91 12.14 -9.83
C GLY A 217 -4.29 12.27 -10.49
N ALA A 218 -4.48 13.32 -11.29
CA ALA A 218 -5.73 13.56 -12.03
C ALA A 218 -6.16 12.35 -12.88
N GLN A 219 -5.22 11.74 -13.61
CA GLN A 219 -5.50 10.55 -14.43
C GLN A 219 -6.03 9.38 -13.59
N SER A 220 -5.33 9.05 -12.50
CA SER A 220 -5.71 7.95 -11.61
C SER A 220 -7.03 8.22 -10.90
N ARG A 221 -7.32 9.50 -10.59
CA ARG A 221 -8.62 9.93 -10.05
C ARG A 221 -9.75 9.78 -11.07
N ASN A 222 -9.51 10.08 -12.35
CA ASN A 222 -10.51 9.84 -13.40
C ASN A 222 -10.82 8.34 -13.51
N ILE A 223 -9.79 7.49 -13.50
CA ILE A 223 -9.96 6.02 -13.49
C ILE A 223 -10.75 5.56 -12.27
N TRP A 224 -10.49 6.14 -11.08
CA TRP A 224 -11.28 5.88 -9.89
C TRP A 224 -12.77 6.18 -10.11
N TYR A 225 -13.09 7.39 -10.62
CA TYR A 225 -14.47 7.78 -10.83
C TYR A 225 -15.16 6.96 -11.90
N GLU A 226 -14.44 6.64 -12.98
CA GLU A 226 -14.93 5.78 -14.04
C GLU A 226 -15.31 4.41 -13.48
N PHE A 227 -14.43 3.78 -12.70
CA PHE A 227 -14.73 2.53 -12.01
C PHE A 227 -15.92 2.65 -11.06
N LYS A 228 -15.88 3.63 -10.15
CA LYS A 228 -16.89 3.83 -9.10
C LYS A 228 -18.29 4.06 -9.69
N ASN A 229 -18.39 4.88 -10.73
CA ASN A 229 -19.68 5.37 -11.23
C ASN A 229 -20.26 4.48 -12.34
N HIS A 230 -19.43 3.76 -13.12
CA HIS A 230 -19.92 3.01 -14.29
C HIS A 230 -19.78 1.49 -14.16
N TYR A 231 -18.79 1.00 -13.42
CA TYR A 231 -18.47 -0.44 -13.38
C TYR A 231 -18.74 -1.10 -12.03
N ARG A 232 -18.60 -0.37 -10.92
CA ARG A 232 -18.66 -0.95 -9.58
C ARG A 232 -20.02 -1.55 -9.25
N GLU A 233 -21.11 -0.89 -9.64
CA GLU A 233 -22.47 -1.35 -9.34
C GLU A 233 -22.74 -2.74 -9.92
N GLN A 234 -22.25 -3.01 -11.13
CA GLN A 234 -22.33 -4.31 -11.80
C GLN A 234 -21.64 -5.45 -11.03
N LEU A 235 -20.75 -5.12 -10.09
CA LEU A 235 -20.00 -6.10 -9.29
C LEU A 235 -20.58 -6.32 -7.88
N LEU A 236 -21.60 -5.55 -7.47
CA LEU A 236 -22.18 -5.65 -6.14
C LEU A 236 -23.14 -6.84 -5.99
N ASN A 237 -23.80 -7.29 -7.07
CA ASN A 237 -24.77 -8.39 -7.06
C ASN A 237 -25.71 -8.33 -5.84
N ASP A 238 -26.45 -7.22 -5.71
CA ASP A 238 -27.40 -6.93 -4.62
C ASP A 238 -26.79 -6.79 -3.22
N ASN A 239 -25.46 -6.88 -3.07
CA ASN A 239 -24.80 -6.63 -1.79
C ASN A 239 -24.54 -5.14 -1.61
N SER A 240 -24.64 -4.66 -0.35
CA SER A 240 -24.06 -3.39 0.05
C SER A 240 -22.62 -3.59 0.52
N SER A 241 -21.72 -2.74 0.06
CA SER A 241 -20.32 -2.71 0.51
C SER A 241 -19.82 -1.28 0.49
N GLU A 242 -19.11 -0.90 1.56
CA GLU A 242 -18.43 0.40 1.64
C GLU A 242 -17.06 0.38 0.97
N GLN A 243 -16.49 -0.81 0.72
CA GLN A 243 -15.20 -0.98 0.09
C GLN A 243 -15.30 -0.70 -1.42
N LEU A 244 -14.32 0.01 -1.97
CA LEU A 244 -14.27 0.36 -3.38
C LEU A 244 -14.26 -0.90 -4.25
N PHE A 245 -13.45 -1.89 -3.90
CA PHE A 245 -13.25 -3.09 -4.72
C PHE A 245 -13.96 -4.32 -4.17
N THR A 246 -14.82 -4.91 -4.99
CA THR A 246 -15.52 -6.15 -4.70
C THR A 246 -15.10 -7.27 -5.66
N SER A 247 -15.32 -8.50 -5.20
CA SER A 247 -15.16 -9.73 -5.96
C SER A 247 -16.38 -9.96 -6.87
N ARG A 248 -16.32 -10.95 -7.78
CA ARG A 248 -17.43 -11.30 -8.69
C ARG A 248 -18.73 -11.64 -7.95
N ASN A 249 -18.68 -11.95 -6.66
CA ASN A 249 -19.84 -12.28 -5.83
C ASN A 249 -20.30 -11.13 -4.91
N GLY A 250 -19.90 -9.89 -5.18
CA GLY A 250 -20.31 -8.73 -4.36
C GLY A 250 -19.56 -8.53 -3.06
N ARG A 251 -18.73 -9.48 -2.62
CA ARG A 251 -17.99 -9.37 -1.36
C ARG A 251 -16.71 -8.55 -1.50
N PRO A 252 -16.24 -7.85 -0.45
CA PRO A 252 -14.96 -7.14 -0.47
C PRO A 252 -13.79 -8.04 -0.89
N LEU A 253 -12.85 -7.47 -1.65
CA LEU A 253 -11.68 -8.22 -2.08
C LEU A 253 -10.79 -8.66 -0.91
N THR A 254 -10.36 -9.91 -0.95
CA THR A 254 -9.34 -10.41 -0.02
C THR A 254 -7.93 -10.13 -0.55
N ARG A 255 -6.95 -10.07 0.36
CA ARG A 255 -5.54 -9.93 0.00
C ARG A 255 -5.07 -11.03 -0.95
N ALA A 256 -5.57 -12.26 -0.74
CA ALA A 256 -5.24 -13.39 -1.61
C ALA A 256 -5.76 -13.17 -3.04
N MET A 257 -6.97 -12.61 -3.19
CA MET A 257 -7.52 -12.28 -4.50
C MET A 257 -6.73 -11.19 -5.21
N VAL A 258 -6.34 -10.11 -4.50
CA VAL A 258 -5.50 -9.06 -5.09
C VAL A 258 -4.16 -9.62 -5.59
N ASN A 259 -3.53 -10.52 -4.83
CA ASN A 259 -2.31 -11.20 -5.29
C ASN A 259 -2.57 -12.06 -6.54
N LYS A 260 -3.70 -12.77 -6.61
CA LYS A 260 -4.09 -13.54 -7.80
C LYS A 260 -4.30 -12.64 -9.01
N ILE A 261 -4.97 -11.50 -8.85
CA ILE A 261 -5.21 -10.51 -9.91
C ILE A 261 -3.87 -9.97 -10.44
N VAL A 262 -2.99 -9.52 -9.54
CA VAL A 262 -1.66 -9.00 -9.95
C VAL A 262 -0.84 -10.09 -10.64
N ASN A 263 -0.86 -11.32 -10.13
CA ASN A 263 -0.14 -12.43 -10.75
C ASN A 263 -0.70 -12.80 -12.13
N LYS A 264 -2.03 -12.78 -12.31
CA LYS A 264 -2.69 -13.02 -13.61
C LYS A 264 -2.15 -12.04 -14.67
N TRP A 265 -2.24 -10.74 -14.39
CA TRP A 265 -1.83 -9.71 -15.36
C TRP A 265 -0.31 -9.62 -15.52
N SER A 266 0.46 -9.95 -14.47
CA SER A 266 1.91 -10.13 -14.60
C SER A 266 2.27 -11.23 -15.58
N ILE A 267 1.61 -12.40 -15.53
CA ILE A 267 1.89 -13.48 -16.48
C ILE A 267 1.49 -13.05 -17.90
N GLN A 268 0.31 -12.44 -18.06
CA GLN A 268 -0.18 -11.99 -19.36
C GLN A 268 0.67 -10.86 -19.97
N SER A 269 1.36 -10.07 -19.15
CA SER A 269 2.29 -9.03 -19.61
C SER A 269 3.55 -9.58 -20.28
N GLY A 270 3.86 -10.88 -20.11
CA GLY A 270 5.07 -11.50 -20.66
C GLY A 270 6.39 -11.05 -20.02
N LEU A 271 6.35 -10.19 -18.98
CA LEU A 271 7.55 -9.72 -18.30
C LEU A 271 8.21 -10.86 -17.51
N ILE A 272 9.52 -11.01 -17.70
CA ILE A 272 10.35 -12.02 -16.99
C ILE A 272 10.51 -11.65 -15.51
N LYS A 273 10.41 -10.36 -15.18
CA LYS A 273 10.54 -9.85 -13.81
C LYS A 273 9.41 -10.40 -12.95
N LYS A 274 9.72 -10.83 -11.73
CA LYS A 274 8.70 -11.25 -10.76
C LYS A 274 7.92 -10.04 -10.25
N ILE A 275 6.65 -9.92 -10.64
CA ILE A 275 5.77 -8.83 -10.21
C ILE A 275 4.86 -9.29 -9.08
N SER A 276 4.69 -8.43 -8.11
CA SER A 276 3.79 -8.60 -6.97
C SER A 276 3.19 -7.25 -6.61
N PRO A 277 2.14 -7.18 -5.77
CA PRO A 277 1.60 -5.89 -5.33
C PRO A 277 2.67 -4.99 -4.65
N HIS A 278 3.61 -5.59 -3.92
CA HIS A 278 4.70 -4.85 -3.30
C HIS A 278 5.68 -4.26 -4.32
N THR A 279 5.83 -4.89 -5.49
CA THR A 279 6.67 -4.40 -6.58
C THR A 279 6.17 -3.05 -7.09
N PHE A 280 4.85 -2.87 -7.30
CA PHE A 280 4.26 -1.58 -7.70
C PHE A 280 4.52 -0.49 -6.66
N ARG A 281 4.32 -0.80 -5.39
CA ARG A 281 4.57 0.13 -4.29
C ARG A 281 6.05 0.51 -4.14
N HIS A 282 6.96 -0.42 -4.34
CA HIS A 282 8.39 -0.10 -4.35
C HIS A 282 8.76 0.76 -5.56
N SER A 283 8.15 0.50 -6.71
CA SER A 283 8.37 1.29 -7.93
C SER A 283 7.84 2.71 -7.76
N PHE A 284 6.66 2.87 -7.17
CA PHE A 284 6.12 4.17 -6.76
C PHE A 284 7.10 4.99 -5.92
N ALA A 285 7.61 4.37 -4.85
CA ALA A 285 8.57 5.02 -3.95
C ALA A 285 9.85 5.42 -4.68
N THR A 286 10.37 4.52 -5.51
CA THR A 286 11.61 4.72 -6.25
C THR A 286 11.46 5.82 -7.29
N HIS A 287 10.38 5.82 -8.06
CA HIS A 287 10.12 6.84 -9.08
C HIS A 287 9.89 8.24 -8.49
N LEU A 288 9.33 8.35 -7.29
CA LEU A 288 9.26 9.64 -6.59
C LEU A 288 10.66 10.15 -6.24
N ILE A 289 11.51 9.29 -5.68
CA ILE A 289 12.90 9.65 -5.30
C ILE A 289 13.72 9.99 -6.54
N GLU A 290 13.64 9.18 -7.60
CA GLU A 290 14.30 9.42 -8.89
C GLU A 290 13.80 10.70 -9.56
N GLY A 291 12.52 11.05 -9.34
CA GLY A 291 11.96 12.32 -9.78
C GLY A 291 12.53 13.54 -9.05
N GLY A 292 13.14 13.35 -7.87
CA GLY A 292 13.69 14.40 -7.02
C GLY A 292 12.94 14.64 -5.71
N ALA A 293 11.95 13.80 -5.35
CA ALA A 293 11.20 13.97 -4.12
C ALA A 293 12.05 13.67 -2.88
N ASP A 294 11.82 14.40 -1.79
CA ASP A 294 12.48 14.13 -0.50
C ASP A 294 12.11 12.71 0.00
N ILE A 295 13.12 11.94 0.38
CA ILE A 295 12.94 10.60 0.96
C ILE A 295 12.00 10.61 2.17
N ARG A 296 11.98 11.70 2.95
CA ARG A 296 11.09 11.86 4.12
C ARG A 296 9.64 12.05 3.70
N PHE A 297 9.39 12.81 2.63
CA PHE A 297 8.07 12.93 2.01
C PHE A 297 7.56 11.57 1.52
N VAL A 298 8.42 10.81 0.84
CA VAL A 298 8.10 9.45 0.37
C VAL A 298 7.82 8.50 1.54
N GLN A 299 8.61 8.56 2.61
CA GLN A 299 8.38 7.76 3.83
C GLN A 299 7.03 8.07 4.50
N HIS A 300 6.65 9.35 4.57
CA HIS A 300 5.37 9.78 5.12
C HIS A 300 4.20 9.17 4.32
N MET A 301 4.22 9.30 2.99
CA MET A 301 3.18 8.75 2.12
C MET A 301 3.04 7.22 2.22
N LEU A 302 4.17 6.52 2.37
CA LEU A 302 4.18 5.08 2.54
C LEU A 302 3.77 4.67 3.97
N GLY A 303 3.80 5.55 4.97
CA GLY A 303 3.44 5.21 6.35
C GLY A 303 4.30 4.09 6.90
N HIS A 304 5.63 4.22 6.81
CA HIS A 304 6.58 3.31 7.44
C HIS A 304 6.54 3.48 8.98
N ALA A 305 6.62 2.37 9.71
CA ALA A 305 6.42 2.33 11.16
C ALA A 305 7.70 2.53 11.98
N ASP A 306 8.88 2.57 11.36
CA ASP A 306 10.12 2.93 12.05
C ASP A 306 10.18 4.46 12.20
N ILE A 307 9.97 4.90 13.44
CA ILE A 307 9.63 6.27 13.89
C ILE A 307 10.89 7.03 14.37
N THR A 308 12.10 6.68 13.93
CA THR A 308 13.32 7.39 14.37
C THR A 308 13.44 8.83 13.85
N THR A 309 12.48 9.36 13.07
CA THR A 309 12.47 10.75 12.58
C THR A 309 11.10 11.45 12.63
N THR A 310 10.14 10.94 13.40
CA THR A 310 8.74 11.42 13.36
C THR A 310 8.48 12.77 14.04
N GLN A 311 9.49 13.41 14.64
CA GLN A 311 9.29 14.66 15.38
C GLN A 311 9.22 15.94 14.54
N ILE A 312 9.56 15.93 13.23
CA ILE A 312 9.68 17.18 12.45
C ILE A 312 8.50 17.44 11.50
N TYR A 313 7.73 16.42 11.08
CA TYR A 313 6.77 16.57 9.97
C TYR A 313 5.36 16.03 10.24
N THR A 314 4.82 16.33 11.43
CA THR A 314 3.39 16.18 11.75
C THR A 314 2.50 17.21 11.05
N HIS A 315 3.06 18.13 10.26
CA HIS A 315 2.37 19.30 9.69
C HIS A 315 2.66 19.56 8.20
N LEU A 316 2.82 18.52 7.37
CA LEU A 316 2.70 18.76 5.93
C LEU A 316 1.23 19.04 5.61
N ASP A 317 0.93 20.25 5.16
CA ASP A 317 -0.42 20.60 4.75
C ASP A 317 -0.81 19.81 3.47
N LYS A 318 -2.12 19.72 3.22
CA LYS A 318 -2.68 18.99 2.08
C LYS A 318 -2.23 19.57 0.73
N THR A 319 -1.89 20.86 0.69
CA THR A 319 -1.48 21.59 -0.51
C THR A 319 -0.06 21.23 -0.92
N THR A 320 0.86 21.21 0.04
CA THR A 320 2.26 20.77 -0.10
C THR A 320 2.31 19.33 -0.58
N LEU A 321 1.48 18.44 0.00
CA LEU A 321 1.40 17.04 -0.43
C LEU A 321 1.01 16.88 -1.91
N ARG A 322 0.04 17.67 -2.37
CA ARG A 322 -0.40 17.69 -3.76
C ARG A 322 0.69 18.21 -4.69
N ASN A 323 1.35 19.30 -4.31
CA ASN A 323 2.36 19.97 -5.12
C ASN A 323 3.61 19.10 -5.34
N GLU A 324 4.13 18.48 -4.28
CA GLU A 324 5.30 17.60 -4.39
C GLU A 324 5.00 16.37 -5.27
N TYR A 325 3.84 15.72 -5.08
CA TYR A 325 3.45 14.61 -5.94
C TYR A 325 3.38 15.01 -7.41
N ASN A 326 2.72 16.14 -7.68
CA ASN A 326 2.57 16.66 -9.03
C ASN A 326 3.91 16.95 -9.70
N HIS A 327 4.89 17.41 -8.94
CA HIS A 327 6.21 17.74 -9.48
C HIS A 327 7.01 16.48 -9.80
N TYR A 328 6.96 15.47 -8.92
CA TYR A 328 7.92 14.36 -8.94
C TYR A 328 7.39 13.05 -9.54
N HIS A 329 6.10 12.74 -9.42
CA HIS A 329 5.59 11.43 -9.83
C HIS A 329 5.41 11.30 -11.36
N PRO A 330 5.77 10.17 -12.01
CA PRO A 330 5.59 10.03 -13.45
C PRO A 330 4.14 10.14 -13.94
N ARG A 331 3.16 9.70 -13.15
CA ARG A 331 1.72 9.77 -13.51
C ARG A 331 1.15 11.18 -13.50
N SER A 332 1.79 12.17 -12.86
CA SER A 332 1.34 13.57 -12.93
C SER A 332 1.83 14.28 -14.20
N LYS A 333 2.97 13.85 -14.77
CA LYS A 333 3.61 14.50 -15.92
C LYS A 333 2.96 14.19 -17.27
N LYS A 334 2.19 13.09 -17.41
CA LYS A 334 1.52 12.72 -18.67
C LYS A 334 0.54 13.80 -19.18
N ASN A 335 -0.07 14.60 -18.30
CA ASN A 335 -0.96 15.71 -18.69
C ASN A 335 -0.26 16.87 -19.41
N LYS A 336 1.08 16.99 -19.36
CA LYS A 336 1.81 18.10 -20.02
C LYS A 336 2.10 17.85 -21.50
N LYS A 337 2.08 16.60 -21.98
CA LYS A 337 2.47 16.26 -23.37
C LYS A 337 1.31 16.25 -24.37
N GLU A 338 0.05 16.31 -23.93
CA GLU A 338 -1.10 16.37 -24.85
C GLU A 338 -1.48 17.80 -25.28
N TYR A 339 -0.73 18.82 -24.84
CA TYR A 339 -1.01 20.23 -25.15
C TYR A 339 0.25 21.07 -25.46
N ALA A 340 1.34 20.41 -25.90
CA ALA A 340 2.50 21.12 -26.44
C ALA A 340 2.44 21.15 -27.97
#